data_AF-A0A1E7FMR0-F1
#
_entry.id   AF-A0A1E7FMR0-F1
#
_cell.length_a   1.000
_cell.length_b   1.000
_cell.length_c   1.000
_cell.angle_alpha   90.00
_cell.angle_beta   90.00
_cell.angle_gamma   90.00
#
_symmetry.space_group_name_H-M   'P 1'
#
loop_
_entity.id
_entity.type
_entity.pdbx_description
1 polymer ?
#
loop_
_entity_poly.entity_id
_entity_poly.type
_entity_poly.pdbx_seq_one_letter_code
_entity_poly.pdbx_strand_id
1 'polypeptide(L)'
;MLEIIQKQLSFIPPYEELTLKNDVTDVINNNDSNTTIISSPSPSPLSSSLSSSSSSSSSSDNSNKKPTVALLLSGGVDSSVAFRLLLQQGYDVVPFYLKIWLEDELAHLGECPWEDDVQSCRDVCDQVNIDLQIISLQDEYHKHVMQHTLNEASLGRTPNPDILCNSRVKFGCFLEYLKGLPKNNQFDYIASGHYAQVKRKSNNNDNCDENDDSDDGIARLYRAPDPVKDQSYFLCALDQHQLRRLLFPIGHLEKTEVRQLAEDFQLPNRNRPDSQGLCFLGKVKFRDFMQIHLGEKFGDLVDAVTGEIIGEHHGVWYHTIGQRKGIGPYLKPKATALGPWYVVAKDPSKNIVYASNKYDEDVFVQSRSEFHVESLHWISGKEPTHLLDTNGSYRLILKIRHGPKLAGGTLTVLEEEDDGIDNDIEDEGLAPGQYVVFYTEDAECLGGGIISERHWARFLLDTQSRAKTTEQCI
;
A
#
# COMPACT_ATOMS: atom_id res chain seq x y z
N MET A 1 -7.24 -25.45 -3.18
CA MET A 1 -8.37 -24.50 -3.19
C MET A 1 -9.19 -24.54 -1.90
N LEU A 2 -9.78 -25.68 -1.50
CA LEU A 2 -10.57 -25.78 -0.25
C LEU A 2 -9.77 -25.41 1.02
N GLU A 3 -8.52 -25.88 1.17
CA GLU A 3 -7.67 -25.51 2.32
C GLU A 3 -7.32 -24.01 2.36
N ILE A 4 -7.12 -23.38 1.20
CA ILE A 4 -6.87 -21.93 1.08
C ILE A 4 -8.11 -21.16 1.53
N ILE A 5 -9.28 -21.54 1.04
CA ILE A 5 -10.55 -20.92 1.42
C ILE A 5 -10.79 -21.07 2.93
N GLN A 6 -10.52 -22.24 3.50
CA GLN A 6 -10.64 -22.47 4.95
C GLN A 6 -9.69 -21.59 5.78
N LYS A 7 -8.43 -21.42 5.34
CA LYS A 7 -7.46 -20.53 6.00
C LYS A 7 -7.91 -19.07 5.95
N GLN A 8 -8.53 -18.63 4.85
CA GLN A 8 -9.03 -17.26 4.65
C GLN A 8 -10.22 -16.89 5.54
N LEU A 9 -11.08 -17.86 5.91
CA LEU A 9 -12.24 -17.65 6.81
C LEU A 9 -11.84 -17.16 8.22
N SER A 10 -10.57 -17.28 8.60
CA SER A 10 -10.05 -16.72 9.86
C SER A 10 -9.71 -15.22 9.80
N PHE A 11 -9.64 -14.63 8.60
CA PHE A 11 -9.21 -13.24 8.37
C PHE A 11 -10.29 -12.35 7.75
N ILE A 12 -11.31 -12.95 7.15
CA ILE A 12 -12.46 -12.27 6.56
C ILE A 12 -13.71 -12.80 7.26
N PRO A 13 -14.67 -11.93 7.65
CA PRO A 13 -15.90 -12.39 8.28
C PRO A 13 -16.56 -13.48 7.42
N PRO A 14 -16.84 -14.68 7.96
CA PRO A 14 -17.56 -15.71 7.22
C PRO A 14 -19.00 -15.23 6.97
N TYR A 15 -19.48 -15.35 5.74
CA TYR A 15 -20.90 -15.26 5.44
C TYR A 15 -21.47 -16.70 5.43
N GLU A 16 -21.91 -17.13 6.62
CA GLU A 16 -22.61 -18.40 6.98
C GLU A 16 -22.01 -19.75 6.50
N GLU A 17 -22.12 -20.75 7.39
CA GLU A 17 -21.69 -22.14 7.22
C GLU A 17 -22.27 -22.78 5.94
N LEU A 18 -21.48 -22.83 4.86
CA LEU A 18 -21.67 -23.83 3.83
C LEU A 18 -21.19 -25.17 4.38
N THR A 19 -22.13 -25.95 4.89
CA THR A 19 -22.02 -27.39 4.98
C THR A 19 -21.61 -27.89 3.59
N LEU A 20 -20.35 -28.32 3.46
CA LEU A 20 -19.89 -29.15 2.36
C LEU A 20 -20.69 -30.46 2.41
N LYS A 21 -21.89 -30.46 1.83
CA LYS A 21 -22.50 -31.67 1.29
C LYS A 21 -21.98 -31.81 -0.13
N ASN A 22 -21.21 -32.87 -0.31
CA ASN A 22 -20.73 -33.45 -1.56
C ASN A 22 -21.71 -33.21 -2.71
N ASP A 23 -21.21 -32.71 -3.83
CA ASP A 23 -21.57 -33.17 -5.18
C ASP A 23 -20.60 -32.52 -6.19
N VAL A 24 -19.39 -33.06 -6.25
CA VAL A 24 -18.48 -32.90 -7.39
C VAL A 24 -18.22 -34.30 -7.95
N THR A 25 -19.26 -34.90 -8.50
CA THR A 25 -19.22 -36.01 -9.48
C THR A 25 -20.66 -36.20 -9.96
N ASP A 26 -21.08 -35.50 -11.01
CA ASP A 26 -22.14 -35.94 -11.95
C ASP A 26 -22.40 -34.86 -13.03
N VAL A 27 -21.36 -34.50 -13.79
CA VAL A 27 -21.54 -33.88 -15.12
C VAL A 27 -20.49 -34.43 -16.09
N ILE A 28 -20.29 -35.75 -16.12
CA ILE A 28 -19.65 -36.45 -17.24
C ILE A 28 -20.28 -37.84 -17.31
N ASN A 29 -21.39 -37.97 -18.04
CA ASN A 29 -21.86 -39.16 -18.77
C ASN A 29 -23.37 -39.07 -18.93
N ASN A 30 -23.82 -38.68 -20.12
CA ASN A 30 -24.94 -39.29 -20.85
C ASN A 30 -25.31 -38.39 -22.03
N ASN A 31 -24.74 -38.70 -23.19
CA ASN A 31 -25.31 -38.32 -24.47
C ASN A 31 -25.30 -39.58 -25.34
N ASP A 32 -26.38 -40.37 -25.20
CA ASP A 32 -26.78 -41.34 -26.21
C ASP A 32 -28.17 -40.94 -26.74
N SER A 33 -28.15 -40.45 -27.98
CA SER A 33 -29.04 -40.76 -29.08
C SER A 33 -30.39 -41.44 -28.75
N ASN A 34 -31.51 -40.73 -28.93
CA ASN A 34 -32.58 -41.19 -29.82
C ASN A 34 -33.68 -40.15 -30.08
N THR A 35 -33.87 -39.90 -31.37
CA THR A 35 -34.98 -39.22 -32.04
C THR A 35 -36.26 -40.06 -31.93
N THR A 36 -37.45 -39.46 -31.70
CA THR A 36 -38.72 -39.72 -32.44
C THR A 36 -39.77 -38.65 -32.06
N ILE A 37 -40.60 -38.34 -33.04
CA ILE A 37 -41.49 -37.20 -33.28
C ILE A 37 -42.91 -37.47 -32.70
N ILE A 38 -43.72 -36.42 -32.44
CA ILE A 38 -45.13 -36.22 -32.91
C ILE A 38 -46.07 -35.45 -31.91
N SER A 39 -46.42 -34.23 -32.35
CA SER A 39 -47.70 -33.48 -32.32
C SER A 39 -48.44 -33.05 -31.02
N SER A 40 -48.77 -31.76 -31.03
CA SER A 40 -49.87 -31.07 -30.33
C SER A 40 -51.24 -31.33 -31.01
N PRO A 41 -52.39 -31.02 -30.36
CA PRO A 41 -52.94 -29.65 -30.38
C PRO A 41 -53.69 -29.17 -29.10
N SER A 42 -53.80 -27.84 -28.99
CA SER A 42 -54.65 -26.97 -28.15
C SER A 42 -56.18 -27.19 -28.39
N PRO A 43 -57.18 -26.60 -27.65
CA PRO A 43 -57.18 -25.23 -27.06
C PRO A 43 -57.96 -24.98 -25.73
N SER A 44 -57.86 -23.73 -25.27
CA SER A 44 -58.41 -22.95 -24.14
C SER A 44 -59.97 -22.96 -24.02
N PRO A 45 -60.65 -22.09 -23.22
CA PRO A 45 -60.27 -21.19 -22.11
C PRO A 45 -61.19 -21.33 -20.87
N LEU A 46 -60.94 -20.62 -19.75
CA LEU A 46 -61.98 -19.86 -19.02
C LEU A 46 -61.42 -19.05 -17.84
N SER A 47 -61.92 -17.83 -17.74
CA SER A 47 -61.79 -16.85 -16.67
C SER A 47 -62.56 -17.26 -15.40
N SER A 48 -62.04 -16.91 -14.22
CA SER A 48 -62.86 -16.39 -13.12
C SER A 48 -62.03 -15.78 -12.01
N SER A 49 -62.28 -14.51 -11.76
CA SER A 49 -62.02 -13.77 -10.53
C SER A 49 -62.64 -14.46 -9.31
N LEU A 50 -61.88 -14.64 -8.24
CA LEU A 50 -62.39 -14.86 -6.90
C LEU A 50 -61.53 -14.08 -5.90
N SER A 51 -62.14 -13.07 -5.32
CA SER A 51 -61.71 -12.39 -4.10
C SER A 51 -61.80 -13.36 -2.92
N SER A 52 -60.72 -13.49 -2.16
CA SER A 52 -60.81 -13.94 -0.77
C SER A 52 -59.74 -13.22 0.05
N SER A 53 -60.22 -12.38 0.94
CA SER A 53 -59.53 -11.83 2.08
C SER A 53 -58.80 -12.91 2.88
N SER A 54 -57.50 -12.70 3.11
CA SER A 54 -56.79 -13.31 4.24
C SER A 54 -56.03 -12.22 4.99
N SER A 55 -56.39 -12.11 6.25
CA SER A 55 -55.74 -11.35 7.30
C SER A 55 -54.32 -11.84 7.55
N SER A 56 -53.48 -10.90 8.00
CA SER A 56 -52.34 -11.09 8.91
C SER A 56 -51.24 -12.08 8.50
N SER A 57 -50.14 -11.51 8.04
CA SER A 57 -48.87 -11.64 8.77
C SER A 57 -47.90 -10.61 8.21
N SER A 58 -47.57 -9.60 9.01
CA SER A 58 -46.32 -8.86 8.85
C SER A 58 -45.18 -9.84 9.11
N SER A 59 -44.81 -10.59 8.08
CA SER A 59 -43.52 -11.27 8.03
C SER A 59 -42.47 -10.16 7.95
N SER A 60 -41.83 -9.91 9.09
CA SER A 60 -40.55 -9.24 9.17
C SER A 60 -39.61 -9.89 8.16
N ASP A 61 -39.46 -9.23 7.02
CA ASP A 61 -38.57 -9.60 5.94
C ASP A 61 -37.15 -9.29 6.40
N ASN A 62 -36.63 -10.12 7.32
CA ASN A 62 -35.21 -10.09 7.69
C ASN A 62 -34.47 -10.88 6.60
N SER A 63 -34.47 -10.34 5.39
CA SER A 63 -33.68 -10.87 4.29
C SER A 63 -32.20 -10.78 4.69
N ASN A 64 -31.54 -11.93 4.79
CA ASN A 64 -30.11 -12.06 5.07
C ASN A 64 -29.31 -11.47 3.88
N LYS A 65 -29.26 -10.13 3.78
CA LYS A 65 -28.67 -9.43 2.64
C LYS A 65 -27.17 -9.73 2.59
N LYS A 66 -26.69 -10.25 1.46
CA LYS A 66 -25.27 -10.51 1.23
C LYS A 66 -24.46 -9.23 1.44
N PRO A 67 -23.34 -9.26 2.18
CA PRO A 67 -22.48 -8.10 2.31
C PRO A 67 -21.94 -7.68 0.94
N THR A 68 -21.98 -6.38 0.71
CA THR A 68 -21.58 -5.74 -0.54
C THR A 68 -20.15 -5.22 -0.46
N VAL A 69 -19.33 -5.51 -1.47
CA VAL A 69 -17.90 -5.20 -1.50
C VAL A 69 -17.56 -4.38 -2.73
N ALA A 70 -17.03 -3.18 -2.52
CA ALA A 70 -16.39 -2.40 -3.57
C ALA A 70 -14.95 -2.89 -3.74
N LEU A 71 -14.65 -3.62 -4.81
CA LEU A 71 -13.31 -4.15 -5.05
C LEU A 71 -12.50 -3.21 -5.95
N LEU A 72 -11.32 -2.79 -5.50
CA LEU A 72 -10.35 -2.09 -6.34
C LEU A 72 -9.63 -3.08 -7.27
N LEU A 73 -10.01 -3.08 -8.55
CA LEU A 73 -9.44 -3.91 -9.61
C LEU A 73 -8.47 -3.08 -10.45
N SER A 74 -7.18 -3.44 -10.46
CA SER A 74 -6.12 -2.63 -11.09
C SER A 74 -5.64 -3.13 -12.45
N GLY A 75 -6.18 -4.25 -12.94
CA GLY A 75 -5.69 -4.96 -14.14
C GLY A 75 -4.55 -5.94 -13.84
N GLY A 76 -4.00 -5.89 -12.63
CA GLY A 76 -3.01 -6.85 -12.14
C GLY A 76 -3.63 -8.17 -11.67
N VAL A 77 -2.81 -9.22 -11.69
CA VAL A 77 -3.19 -10.57 -11.24
C VAL A 77 -3.68 -10.59 -9.80
N ASP A 78 -3.03 -9.84 -8.91
CA ASP A 78 -3.31 -9.87 -7.47
C ASP A 78 -4.74 -9.41 -7.15
N SER A 79 -5.15 -8.28 -7.74
CA SER A 79 -6.53 -7.78 -7.61
C SER A 79 -7.56 -8.69 -8.29
N SER A 80 -7.16 -9.40 -9.34
CA SER A 80 -8.03 -10.33 -10.08
C SER A 80 -8.27 -11.62 -9.30
N VAL A 81 -7.24 -12.15 -8.64
CA VAL A 81 -7.38 -13.29 -7.72
C VAL A 81 -8.20 -12.88 -6.50
N ALA A 82 -7.95 -11.69 -5.94
CA ALA A 82 -8.77 -11.16 -4.86
C ALA A 82 -10.26 -11.08 -5.23
N PHE A 83 -10.57 -10.66 -6.47
CA PHE A 83 -11.93 -10.66 -7.00
C PHE A 83 -12.57 -12.03 -6.95
N ARG A 84 -11.88 -13.03 -7.50
CA ARG A 84 -12.38 -14.41 -7.60
C ARG A 84 -12.60 -15.03 -6.23
N LEU A 85 -11.69 -14.80 -5.29
CA LEU A 85 -11.83 -15.30 -3.93
C LEU A 85 -13.08 -14.73 -3.23
N LEU A 86 -13.36 -13.44 -3.39
CA LEU A 86 -14.55 -12.82 -2.79
C LEU A 86 -15.86 -13.37 -3.41
N LEU A 87 -15.89 -13.56 -4.73
CA LEU A 87 -17.04 -14.18 -5.39
C LEU A 87 -17.28 -15.62 -4.92
N GLN A 88 -16.20 -16.41 -4.77
CA GLN A 88 -16.29 -17.78 -4.24
C GLN A 88 -16.79 -17.83 -2.79
N GLN A 89 -16.51 -16.78 -2.00
CA GLN A 89 -17.00 -16.64 -0.63
C GLN A 89 -18.45 -16.15 -0.54
N GLY A 90 -19.10 -15.88 -1.68
CA GLY A 90 -20.51 -15.51 -1.74
C GLY A 90 -20.81 -14.03 -1.50
N TYR A 91 -19.79 -13.17 -1.46
CA TYR A 91 -19.95 -11.71 -1.39
C TYR A 91 -20.63 -11.17 -2.65
N ASP A 92 -21.37 -10.07 -2.49
CA ASP A 92 -21.85 -9.28 -3.62
C ASP A 92 -20.78 -8.24 -3.99
N VAL A 93 -20.05 -8.46 -5.08
CA VAL A 93 -18.84 -7.71 -5.39
C VAL A 93 -19.05 -6.82 -6.61
N VAL A 94 -18.78 -5.51 -6.46
CA VAL A 94 -18.73 -4.55 -7.56
C VAL A 94 -17.28 -4.13 -7.79
N PRO A 95 -16.69 -4.45 -8.96
CA PRO A 95 -15.33 -4.07 -9.29
C PRO A 95 -15.26 -2.60 -9.75
N PHE A 96 -14.27 -1.88 -9.21
CA PHE A 96 -13.95 -0.50 -9.53
C PHE A 96 -12.52 -0.39 -10.04
N TYR A 97 -12.33 0.29 -11.17
CA TYR A 97 -11.04 0.78 -11.64
C TYR A 97 -10.91 2.27 -11.32
N LEU A 98 -9.82 2.64 -10.63
CA LEU A 98 -9.51 4.03 -10.29
C LEU A 98 -8.58 4.63 -11.35
N LYS A 99 -9.11 5.51 -12.22
CA LYS A 99 -8.30 6.27 -13.17
C LYS A 99 -7.62 7.43 -12.43
N ILE A 100 -6.35 7.26 -12.09
CA ILE A 100 -5.49 8.27 -11.41
C ILE A 100 -4.39 8.85 -12.32
N TRP A 101 -4.23 8.32 -13.53
CA TRP A 101 -3.23 8.75 -14.49
C TRP A 101 -3.51 10.15 -15.03
N LEU A 102 -2.53 11.06 -15.02
CA LEU A 102 -2.69 12.42 -15.56
C LEU A 102 -2.42 12.42 -17.07
N GLU A 103 -3.50 12.22 -17.84
CA GLU A 103 -3.47 12.05 -19.29
C GLU A 103 -2.96 13.31 -20.01
N ASP A 104 -3.44 14.49 -19.61
CA ASP A 104 -3.09 15.76 -20.26
C ASP A 104 -1.63 16.18 -20.04
N GLU A 105 -1.04 15.79 -18.91
CA GLU A 105 0.31 16.20 -18.53
C GLU A 105 1.40 15.26 -19.04
N LEU A 106 1.10 13.98 -19.25
CA LEU A 106 2.10 12.95 -19.59
C LEU A 106 1.90 12.32 -20.97
N ALA A 107 0.87 12.74 -21.74
CA ALA A 107 0.60 12.23 -23.09
C ALA A 107 1.80 12.30 -24.05
N HIS A 108 2.74 13.21 -23.81
CA HIS A 108 3.94 13.38 -24.64
C HIS A 108 5.10 12.43 -24.27
N LEU A 109 5.02 11.68 -23.16
CA LEU A 109 6.10 10.82 -22.66
C LEU A 109 5.95 9.33 -22.99
N GLY A 110 4.84 8.90 -23.59
CA GLY A 110 4.69 7.51 -24.03
C GLY A 110 3.25 7.05 -24.20
N GLU A 111 3.10 5.78 -24.57
CA GLU A 111 1.80 5.10 -24.67
C GLU A 111 1.09 5.04 -23.31
N CYS A 112 -0.20 5.36 -23.32
CA CYS A 112 -1.07 5.41 -22.13
C CYS A 112 -1.22 4.02 -21.49
N PRO A 113 -0.60 3.75 -20.32
CA PRO A 113 -0.65 2.40 -19.73
C PRO A 113 -2.04 2.00 -19.21
N TRP A 114 -2.90 2.99 -18.97
CA TRP A 114 -4.19 2.80 -18.33
C TRP A 114 -5.19 2.07 -19.22
N GLU A 115 -5.10 2.18 -20.56
CA GLU A 115 -6.01 1.50 -21.48
C GLU A 115 -5.84 -0.02 -21.40
N ASP A 116 -4.58 -0.49 -21.39
CA ASP A 116 -4.24 -1.91 -21.22
C ASP A 116 -4.70 -2.44 -19.85
N ASP A 117 -4.58 -1.64 -18.79
CA ASP A 117 -5.05 -2.02 -17.46
C ASP A 117 -6.59 -2.11 -17.42
N VAL A 118 -7.30 -1.12 -17.99
CA VAL A 118 -8.77 -1.12 -18.08
C VAL A 118 -9.27 -2.28 -18.91
N GLN A 119 -8.63 -2.57 -20.04
CA GLN A 119 -9.01 -3.72 -20.86
C GLN A 119 -8.79 -5.03 -20.09
N SER A 120 -7.66 -5.17 -19.40
CA SER A 120 -7.42 -6.34 -18.55
C SER A 120 -8.46 -6.47 -17.43
N CYS A 121 -8.95 -5.37 -16.85
CA CYS A 121 -10.04 -5.40 -15.87
C CYS A 121 -11.34 -5.90 -16.51
N ARG A 122 -11.69 -5.38 -17.69
CA ARG A 122 -12.90 -5.80 -18.44
C ARG A 122 -12.86 -7.29 -18.75
N ASP A 123 -11.74 -7.80 -19.27
CA ASP A 123 -11.61 -9.22 -19.59
C ASP A 123 -11.83 -10.12 -18.35
N VAL A 124 -11.30 -9.71 -17.19
CA VAL A 124 -11.49 -10.42 -15.90
C VAL A 124 -12.94 -10.36 -15.43
N CYS A 125 -13.60 -9.23 -15.61
CA CYS A 125 -15.01 -8.97 -15.31
C CYS A 125 -15.96 -9.78 -16.21
N ASP A 126 -15.70 -9.82 -17.51
CA ASP A 126 -16.51 -10.50 -18.52
C ASP A 126 -16.57 -12.01 -18.28
N GLN A 127 -15.48 -12.60 -17.79
CA GLN A 127 -15.43 -14.02 -17.43
C GLN A 127 -16.41 -14.39 -16.30
N VAL A 128 -16.95 -13.43 -15.54
CA VAL A 128 -18.01 -13.64 -14.52
C VAL A 128 -19.29 -12.85 -14.79
N ASN A 129 -19.38 -12.17 -15.94
CA ASN A 129 -20.54 -11.36 -16.33
C ASN A 129 -20.91 -10.29 -15.27
N ILE A 130 -19.90 -9.56 -14.76
CA ILE A 130 -20.06 -8.45 -13.82
C ILE A 130 -19.44 -7.19 -14.42
N ASP A 131 -20.21 -6.10 -14.51
CA ASP A 131 -19.74 -4.85 -15.10
C ASP A 131 -18.65 -4.16 -14.28
N LEU A 132 -17.63 -3.65 -14.98
CA LEU A 132 -16.58 -2.81 -14.39
C LEU A 132 -17.07 -1.37 -14.24
N GLN A 133 -16.95 -0.81 -13.03
CA GLN A 133 -17.13 0.60 -12.78
C GLN A 133 -15.80 1.34 -12.94
N ILE A 134 -15.76 2.40 -13.74
CA ILE A 134 -14.57 3.23 -13.91
C ILE A 134 -14.85 4.60 -13.31
N ILE A 135 -14.00 5.03 -12.38
CA ILE A 135 -14.09 6.36 -11.79
C ILE A 135 -12.78 7.12 -11.97
N SER A 136 -12.89 8.41 -12.26
CA SER A 136 -11.71 9.29 -12.28
C SER A 136 -11.47 9.84 -10.89
N LEU A 137 -10.22 9.75 -10.43
CA LEU A 137 -9.72 10.42 -9.22
C LEU A 137 -8.42 11.18 -9.53
N GLN A 138 -8.29 11.66 -10.77
CA GLN A 138 -7.09 12.35 -11.26
C GLN A 138 -6.82 13.65 -10.48
N ASP A 139 -7.85 14.47 -10.28
CA ASP A 139 -7.73 15.75 -9.57
C ASP A 139 -7.37 15.53 -8.10
N GLU A 140 -8.01 14.55 -7.46
CA GLU A 140 -7.72 14.13 -6.10
C GLU A 140 -6.30 13.60 -5.98
N TYR A 141 -5.85 12.78 -6.93
CA TYR A 141 -4.50 12.25 -6.96
C TYR A 141 -3.46 13.37 -7.11
N HIS A 142 -3.66 14.28 -8.07
CA HIS A 142 -2.79 15.43 -8.29
C HIS A 142 -2.68 16.25 -7.00
N LYS A 143 -3.82 16.62 -6.43
CA LYS A 143 -3.90 17.47 -5.23
C LYS A 143 -3.29 16.82 -3.99
N HIS A 144 -3.60 15.55 -3.73
CA HIS A 144 -3.31 14.91 -2.46
C HIS A 144 -2.01 14.10 -2.45
N VAL A 145 -1.47 13.71 -3.62
CA VAL A 145 -0.27 12.88 -3.72
C VAL A 145 0.82 13.60 -4.50
N MET A 146 0.52 14.02 -5.72
CA MET A 146 1.53 14.57 -6.64
C MET A 146 2.09 15.89 -6.15
N GLN A 147 1.23 16.87 -5.84
CA GLN A 147 1.67 18.19 -5.36
C GLN A 147 2.54 18.08 -4.10
N HIS A 148 2.14 17.21 -3.17
CA HIS A 148 2.94 16.98 -1.96
C HIS A 148 4.29 16.35 -2.29
N THR A 149 4.31 15.36 -3.19
CA THR A 149 5.55 14.69 -3.63
C THR A 149 6.52 15.67 -4.30
N LEU A 150 6.02 16.56 -5.16
CA LEU A 150 6.82 17.60 -5.80
C LEU A 150 7.34 18.62 -4.79
N ASN A 151 6.50 19.05 -3.85
CA ASN A 151 6.90 19.98 -2.79
C ASN A 151 8.01 19.38 -1.92
N GLU A 152 7.84 18.16 -1.40
CA GLU A 152 8.86 17.49 -0.57
C GLU A 152 10.16 17.27 -1.35
N ALA A 153 10.07 16.85 -2.61
CA ALA A 153 11.24 16.68 -3.46
C ALA A 153 11.98 18.00 -3.71
N SER A 154 11.25 19.11 -3.90
CA SER A 154 11.84 20.45 -4.06
C SER A 154 12.60 20.93 -2.81
N LEU A 155 12.20 20.44 -1.63
CA LEU A 155 12.91 20.63 -0.35
C LEU A 155 14.09 19.66 -0.19
N GLY A 156 14.40 18.85 -1.20
CA GLY A 156 15.46 17.86 -1.15
C GLY A 156 15.13 16.64 -0.29
N ARG A 157 13.86 16.41 0.07
CA ARG A 157 13.41 15.18 0.74
C ARG A 157 13.10 14.11 -0.30
N THR A 158 12.89 12.86 0.12
CA THR A 158 12.52 11.72 -0.74
C THR A 158 11.17 11.19 -0.27
N PRO A 159 10.04 11.77 -0.71
CA PRO A 159 8.71 11.34 -0.29
C PRO A 159 8.35 9.94 -0.80
N ASN A 160 7.34 9.31 -0.20
CA ASN A 160 6.78 8.04 -0.65
C ASN A 160 5.33 8.22 -1.16
N PRO A 161 5.13 8.43 -2.48
CA PRO A 161 3.80 8.68 -3.04
C PRO A 161 2.84 7.48 -2.94
N ASP A 162 3.33 6.25 -2.82
CA ASP A 162 2.47 5.07 -2.72
C ASP A 162 1.78 4.96 -1.36
N ILE A 163 2.47 5.33 -0.27
CA ILE A 163 1.84 5.47 1.07
C ILE A 163 0.68 6.47 1.02
N LEU A 164 0.92 7.63 0.39
CA LEU A 164 -0.08 8.69 0.26
C LEU A 164 -1.23 8.29 -0.67
N CYS A 165 -0.94 7.59 -1.76
CA CYS A 165 -1.96 7.07 -2.67
C CYS A 165 -2.91 6.12 -1.93
N ASN A 166 -2.39 5.22 -1.09
CA ASN A 166 -3.23 4.32 -0.32
C ASN A 166 -4.09 5.08 0.70
N SER A 167 -3.49 5.91 1.56
CA SER A 167 -4.22 6.58 2.65
C SER A 167 -5.13 7.70 2.17
N ARG A 168 -4.75 8.45 1.13
CA ARG A 168 -5.50 9.64 0.69
C ARG A 168 -6.41 9.36 -0.50
N VAL A 169 -6.05 8.45 -1.41
CA VAL A 169 -6.80 8.23 -2.66
C VAL A 169 -7.59 6.92 -2.63
N LYS A 170 -6.91 5.76 -2.57
CA LYS A 170 -7.56 4.43 -2.63
C LYS A 170 -8.51 4.18 -1.47
N PHE A 171 -8.14 4.58 -0.26
CA PHE A 171 -8.94 4.38 0.94
C PHE A 171 -9.38 5.70 1.60
N GLY A 172 -9.06 6.83 0.97
CA GLY A 172 -9.53 8.17 1.35
C GLY A 172 -10.60 8.68 0.38
N CYS A 173 -10.20 9.34 -0.70
CA CYS A 173 -11.11 9.89 -1.71
C CYS A 173 -12.12 8.88 -2.26
N PHE A 174 -11.70 7.64 -2.52
CA PHE A 174 -12.64 6.60 -2.96
C PHE A 174 -13.68 6.25 -1.88
N LEU A 175 -13.28 6.23 -0.61
CA LEU A 175 -14.20 5.99 0.51
C LEU A 175 -15.25 7.10 0.60
N GLU A 176 -14.85 8.36 0.40
CA GLU A 176 -15.75 9.52 0.34
C GLU A 176 -16.66 9.47 -0.89
N TYR A 177 -16.14 9.07 -2.05
CA TYR A 177 -16.95 8.80 -3.25
C TYR A 177 -18.06 7.78 -2.95
N LEU A 178 -17.72 6.64 -2.32
CA LEU A 178 -18.71 5.62 -1.96
C LEU A 178 -19.75 6.12 -0.95
N LYS A 179 -19.37 7.00 0.00
CA LYS A 179 -20.31 7.63 0.95
C LYS A 179 -21.29 8.59 0.26
N GLY A 180 -20.88 9.21 -0.84
CA GLY A 180 -21.71 10.11 -1.64
C GLY A 180 -22.76 9.38 -2.50
N LEU A 181 -22.66 8.06 -2.65
CA LEU A 181 -23.64 7.28 -3.41
C LEU A 181 -25.01 7.23 -2.71
N PRO A 182 -26.10 7.06 -3.47
CA PRO A 182 -27.44 6.84 -2.92
C PRO A 182 -27.47 5.70 -1.88
N LYS A 183 -28.35 5.80 -0.87
CA LYS A 183 -28.42 4.82 0.25
C LYS A 183 -28.61 3.36 -0.20
N ASN A 184 -29.24 3.13 -1.34
CA ASN A 184 -29.44 1.82 -1.93
C ASN A 184 -28.19 1.24 -2.63
N ASN A 185 -27.11 2.02 -2.75
CA ASN A 185 -25.83 1.68 -3.38
C ASN A 185 -24.66 1.81 -2.39
N GLN A 186 -24.91 1.58 -1.10
CA GLN A 186 -23.85 1.55 -0.10
C GLN A 186 -23.12 0.22 -0.09
N PHE A 187 -21.82 0.29 0.21
CA PHE A 187 -20.92 -0.84 0.31
C PHE A 187 -20.50 -1.06 1.76
N ASP A 188 -20.59 -2.31 2.21
CA ASP A 188 -20.16 -2.70 3.56
C ASP A 188 -18.64 -2.65 3.66
N TYR A 189 -17.94 -3.13 2.63
CA TYR A 189 -16.49 -3.24 2.60
C TYR A 189 -15.85 -2.68 1.33
N ILE A 190 -14.57 -2.34 1.43
CA ILE A 190 -13.68 -2.10 0.30
C ILE A 190 -12.63 -3.20 0.27
N ALA A 191 -12.42 -3.82 -0.89
CA ALA A 191 -11.39 -4.83 -1.05
C ALA A 191 -10.29 -4.37 -2.00
N SER A 192 -9.09 -4.92 -1.83
CA SER A 192 -8.00 -4.75 -2.79
C SER A 192 -7.04 -5.95 -2.76
N GLY A 193 -6.25 -6.11 -3.81
CA GLY A 193 -5.21 -7.14 -3.90
C GLY A 193 -3.93 -6.78 -3.15
N HIS A 194 -4.00 -6.14 -1.98
CA HIS A 194 -2.80 -5.89 -1.18
C HIS A 194 -2.39 -7.13 -0.38
N TYR A 195 -1.09 -7.35 -0.27
CA TYR A 195 -0.47 -8.35 0.61
C TYR A 195 -0.33 -7.78 2.02
N ALA A 196 -1.44 -7.74 2.75
CA ALA A 196 -1.50 -7.43 4.17
C ALA A 196 -2.74 -8.09 4.76
N GLN A 197 -2.84 -8.20 6.09
CA GLN A 197 -3.97 -8.85 6.74
C GLN A 197 -4.68 -7.86 7.67
N VAL A 198 -6.01 -7.90 7.70
CA VAL A 198 -6.81 -7.13 8.66
C VAL A 198 -7.46 -8.12 9.61
N LYS A 199 -7.14 -8.05 10.89
CA LYS A 199 -7.81 -8.84 11.94
C LYS A 199 -8.75 -7.94 12.73
N ARG A 200 -9.89 -8.51 13.14
CA ARG A 200 -10.90 -7.87 13.98
C ARG A 200 -11.17 -8.82 15.15
N LYS A 201 -11.23 -8.32 16.39
CA LYS A 201 -11.72 -9.14 17.51
C LYS A 201 -13.22 -9.38 17.31
N SER A 202 -13.65 -10.63 17.50
CA SER A 202 -15.06 -11.04 17.38
C SER A 202 -15.80 -10.74 18.68
N ASN A 203 -16.93 -10.03 18.59
CA ASN A 203 -17.88 -9.81 19.69
C ASN A 203 -18.66 -11.09 20.03
N ASN A 204 -17.99 -12.18 20.42
CA ASN A 204 -18.64 -13.45 20.78
C ASN A 204 -18.50 -13.81 22.27
N ASN A 205 -18.54 -12.83 23.17
CA ASN A 205 -18.72 -13.09 24.60
C ASN A 205 -19.82 -12.20 25.18
N ASP A 206 -20.97 -12.81 25.48
CA ASP A 206 -22.14 -12.25 26.18
C ASP A 206 -21.88 -11.93 27.67
N ASN A 207 -20.66 -11.57 28.06
CA ASN A 207 -20.32 -11.13 29.41
C ASN A 207 -19.35 -9.94 29.32
N CYS A 208 -19.90 -8.75 29.08
CA CYS A 208 -19.18 -7.50 29.25
C CYS A 208 -19.21 -7.11 30.73
N ASP A 209 -18.08 -7.27 31.43
CA ASP A 209 -17.82 -6.55 32.66
C ASP A 209 -17.56 -5.08 32.31
N GLU A 210 -18.30 -4.15 32.92
CA GLU A 210 -18.32 -2.71 32.62
C GLU A 210 -17.02 -1.93 32.97
N ASN A 211 -15.87 -2.62 33.10
CA ASN A 211 -14.59 -2.00 33.45
C ASN A 211 -13.43 -2.36 32.50
N ASP A 212 -13.71 -2.85 31.30
CA ASP A 212 -12.67 -3.09 30.29
C ASP A 212 -12.60 -1.91 29.30
N ASP A 213 -11.42 -1.30 29.13
CA ASP A 213 -11.06 -0.47 27.98
C ASP A 213 -10.99 -1.37 26.73
N SER A 214 -12.05 -2.14 26.47
CA SER A 214 -12.00 -3.30 25.60
C SER A 214 -11.80 -2.85 24.15
N ASP A 215 -10.79 -3.43 23.54
CA ASP A 215 -10.37 -3.37 22.13
C ASP A 215 -11.45 -3.94 21.16
N ASP A 216 -12.72 -3.91 21.56
CA ASP A 216 -13.87 -4.39 20.79
C ASP A 216 -14.13 -3.46 19.60
N GLY A 217 -14.12 -4.05 18.41
CA GLY A 217 -14.35 -3.33 17.15
C GLY A 217 -13.15 -2.56 16.59
N ILE A 218 -11.96 -2.70 17.18
CA ILE A 218 -10.70 -2.20 16.58
C ILE A 218 -10.25 -3.16 15.47
N ALA A 219 -9.90 -2.60 14.32
CA ALA A 219 -9.29 -3.33 13.23
C ALA A 219 -7.77 -3.17 13.31
N ARG A 220 -7.06 -4.30 13.24
CA ARG A 220 -5.61 -4.37 13.37
C ARG A 220 -4.98 -4.81 12.05
N LEU A 221 -3.95 -4.08 11.61
CA LEU A 221 -3.22 -4.37 10.39
C LEU A 221 -2.05 -5.30 10.71
N TYR A 222 -1.86 -6.36 9.93
CA TYR A 222 -0.77 -7.32 10.09
C TYR A 222 -0.02 -7.48 8.76
N ARG A 223 1.26 -7.85 8.88
CA ARG A 223 2.08 -8.21 7.73
C ARG A 223 1.56 -9.45 7.00
N ALA A 224 1.83 -9.53 5.71
CA ALA A 224 1.64 -10.77 4.95
C ALA A 224 2.75 -11.80 5.28
N PRO A 225 2.49 -13.11 5.06
CA PRO A 225 3.50 -14.15 5.29
C PRO A 225 4.69 -14.07 4.33
N ASP A 226 4.47 -13.57 3.10
CA ASP A 226 5.54 -13.33 2.12
C ASP A 226 6.32 -12.05 2.49
N PRO A 227 7.57 -12.12 2.97
CA PRO A 227 8.29 -10.94 3.44
C PRO A 227 8.68 -9.97 2.31
N VAL A 228 8.76 -10.47 1.07
CA VAL A 228 9.15 -9.69 -0.11
C VAL A 228 7.94 -8.94 -0.66
N LYS A 229 6.76 -9.54 -0.58
CA LYS A 229 5.50 -8.95 -1.06
C LYS A 229 4.70 -8.23 0.01
N ASP A 230 5.01 -8.39 1.29
CA ASP A 230 4.36 -7.67 2.39
C ASP A 230 4.25 -6.16 2.13
N GLN A 231 3.00 -5.72 1.95
CA GLN A 231 2.61 -4.35 1.61
C GLN A 231 2.07 -3.57 2.81
N SER A 232 2.09 -4.13 4.02
CA SER A 232 1.71 -3.41 5.24
C SER A 232 2.49 -2.10 5.44
N TYR A 233 3.74 -2.03 4.94
CA TYR A 233 4.55 -0.81 4.90
C TYR A 233 3.85 0.34 4.17
N PHE A 234 3.20 0.06 3.03
CA PHE A 234 2.50 1.08 2.26
C PHE A 234 1.11 1.45 2.82
N LEU A 235 0.68 0.76 3.87
CA LEU A 235 -0.62 0.91 4.52
C LEU A 235 -0.48 1.48 5.94
N CYS A 236 0.72 1.86 6.35
CA CYS A 236 1.03 2.35 7.70
C CYS A 236 0.31 3.65 8.07
N ALA A 237 -0.08 4.45 7.07
CA ALA A 237 -0.75 5.74 7.25
C ALA A 237 -2.28 5.65 7.17
N LEU A 238 -2.86 4.44 7.26
CA LEU A 238 -4.31 4.27 7.36
C LEU A 238 -4.83 4.58 8.75
N ASP A 239 -6.02 5.16 8.85
CA ASP A 239 -6.73 5.33 10.12
C ASP A 239 -7.71 4.17 10.41
N GLN A 240 -8.26 4.12 11.64
CA GLN A 240 -9.25 3.10 12.02
C GLN A 240 -10.54 3.15 11.20
N HIS A 241 -11.00 4.34 10.80
CA HIS A 241 -12.22 4.49 10.03
C HIS A 241 -12.07 3.90 8.62
N GLN A 242 -10.88 4.00 8.04
CA GLN A 242 -10.50 3.35 6.79
C GLN A 242 -10.34 1.84 7.02
N LEU A 243 -9.43 1.45 7.91
CA LEU A 243 -8.99 0.06 8.08
C LEU A 243 -10.13 -0.89 8.43
N ARG A 244 -11.09 -0.46 9.26
CA ARG A 244 -12.22 -1.31 9.65
C ARG A 244 -13.09 -1.78 8.49
N ARG A 245 -13.11 -1.03 7.38
CA ARG A 245 -13.87 -1.35 6.16
C ARG A 245 -13.06 -2.12 5.13
N LEU A 246 -11.77 -2.37 5.36
CA LEU A 246 -10.90 -2.99 4.35
C LEU A 246 -10.90 -4.52 4.41
N LEU A 247 -10.85 -5.13 3.25
CA LEU A 247 -10.59 -6.55 3.04
C LEU A 247 -9.36 -6.73 2.14
N PHE A 248 -8.48 -7.65 2.52
CA PHE A 248 -7.31 -8.04 1.75
C PHE A 248 -7.37 -9.55 1.48
N PRO A 249 -8.12 -9.99 0.45
CA PRO A 249 -8.41 -11.40 0.23
C PRO A 249 -7.18 -12.28 0.06
N ILE A 250 -6.09 -11.74 -0.50
CA ILE A 250 -4.85 -12.48 -0.75
C ILE A 250 -3.82 -12.33 0.37
N GLY A 251 -4.13 -11.58 1.44
CA GLY A 251 -3.15 -11.20 2.46
C GLY A 251 -2.48 -12.34 3.22
N HIS A 252 -3.10 -13.51 3.22
CA HIS A 252 -2.64 -14.73 3.90
C HIS A 252 -1.89 -15.68 2.96
N LEU A 253 -1.70 -15.30 1.70
CA LEU A 253 -1.10 -16.11 0.63
C LEU A 253 0.30 -15.59 0.28
N GLU A 254 1.17 -16.52 -0.09
CA GLU A 254 2.40 -16.21 -0.79
C GLU A 254 2.14 -15.85 -2.25
N LYS A 255 3.10 -15.16 -2.89
CA LYS A 255 2.95 -14.77 -4.30
C LYS A 255 2.75 -15.96 -5.24
N THR A 256 3.44 -17.05 -4.96
CA THR A 256 3.39 -18.30 -5.72
C THR A 256 1.99 -18.91 -5.68
N GLU A 257 1.33 -18.91 -4.52
CA GLU A 257 -0.05 -19.37 -4.35
C GLU A 257 -1.04 -18.50 -5.13
N VAL A 258 -0.85 -17.17 -5.10
CA VAL A 258 -1.67 -16.23 -5.89
C VAL A 258 -1.52 -16.51 -7.40
N ARG A 259 -0.31 -16.78 -7.87
CA ARG A 259 -0.07 -17.15 -9.29
C ARG A 259 -0.72 -18.47 -9.65
N GLN A 260 -0.67 -19.46 -8.77
CA GLN A 260 -1.36 -20.73 -8.98
C GLN A 260 -2.88 -20.55 -9.06
N LEU A 261 -3.47 -19.77 -8.15
CA LEU A 261 -4.90 -19.46 -8.18
C LEU A 261 -5.29 -18.73 -9.47
N ALA A 262 -4.43 -17.88 -10.01
CA ALA A 262 -4.69 -17.21 -11.28
C ALA A 262 -4.77 -18.20 -12.46
N GLU A 263 -3.95 -19.24 -12.46
CA GLU A 263 -4.04 -20.36 -13.41
C GLU A 263 -5.30 -21.19 -13.18
N ASP A 264 -5.60 -21.53 -11.92
CA ASP A 264 -6.77 -22.35 -11.55
C ASP A 264 -8.09 -21.67 -11.93
N PHE A 265 -8.18 -20.35 -11.73
CA PHE A 265 -9.31 -19.52 -12.16
C PHE A 265 -9.30 -19.21 -13.67
N GLN A 266 -8.26 -19.66 -14.39
CA GLN A 266 -8.07 -19.40 -15.82
C GLN A 266 -8.16 -17.91 -16.15
N LEU A 267 -7.61 -17.05 -15.28
CA LEU A 267 -7.71 -15.61 -15.47
C LEU A 267 -7.06 -15.19 -16.80
N PRO A 268 -7.67 -14.26 -17.56
CA PRO A 268 -7.11 -13.81 -18.83
C PRO A 268 -5.74 -13.14 -18.64
N ASN A 269 -5.53 -12.47 -17.50
CA ASN A 269 -4.30 -11.75 -17.18
C ASN A 269 -3.28 -12.54 -16.34
N ARG A 270 -3.47 -13.85 -16.13
CA ARG A 270 -2.60 -14.69 -15.26
C ARG A 270 -1.09 -14.62 -15.56
N ASN A 271 -0.73 -14.38 -16.82
CA ASN A 271 0.66 -14.24 -17.29
C ASN A 271 1.20 -12.80 -17.19
N ARG A 272 0.39 -11.81 -16.79
CA ARG A 272 0.81 -10.41 -16.71
C ARG A 272 1.89 -10.27 -15.63
N PRO A 273 3.02 -9.59 -15.91
CA PRO A 273 4.05 -9.35 -14.91
C PRO A 273 3.54 -8.43 -13.79
N ASP A 274 4.18 -8.48 -12.63
CA ASP A 274 3.90 -7.54 -11.55
C ASP A 274 4.28 -6.12 -11.97
N SER A 275 3.45 -5.14 -11.61
CA SER A 275 3.78 -3.74 -11.80
C SER A 275 5.08 -3.39 -11.07
N GLN A 276 5.99 -2.72 -11.77
CA GLN A 276 7.25 -2.22 -11.24
C GLN A 276 7.22 -0.69 -11.29
N GLY A 277 7.74 -0.02 -10.27
CA GLY A 277 7.74 1.45 -10.19
C GLY A 277 6.50 2.04 -9.52
N LEU A 278 6.39 3.36 -9.56
CA LEU A 278 5.29 4.10 -8.93
C LEU A 278 3.99 3.88 -9.70
N CYS A 279 2.90 3.59 -8.98
CA CYS A 279 1.62 3.17 -9.56
C CYS A 279 1.08 4.15 -10.62
N PHE A 280 1.35 5.46 -10.46
CA PHE A 280 0.85 6.52 -11.34
C PHE A 280 1.78 6.88 -12.50
N LEU A 281 3.02 6.38 -12.50
CA LEU A 281 3.99 6.66 -13.57
C LEU A 281 4.04 5.57 -14.61
N GLY A 282 3.51 4.37 -14.33
CA GLY A 282 3.42 3.30 -15.31
C GLY A 282 4.80 3.00 -15.88
N LYS A 283 5.02 3.27 -17.18
CA LYS A 283 6.31 3.09 -17.85
C LYS A 283 7.23 4.33 -17.82
N VAL A 284 6.72 5.49 -17.40
CA VAL A 284 7.49 6.74 -17.30
C VAL A 284 8.52 6.63 -16.17
N LYS A 285 9.77 7.00 -16.45
CA LYS A 285 10.81 7.01 -15.41
C LYS A 285 10.58 8.16 -14.45
N PHE A 286 10.78 7.91 -13.17
CA PHE A 286 10.68 8.94 -12.12
C PHE A 286 11.57 10.17 -12.41
N ARG A 287 12.78 10.00 -12.95
CA ARG A 287 13.66 11.12 -13.32
C ARG A 287 13.00 12.04 -14.36
N ASP A 288 12.41 11.46 -15.39
CA ASP A 288 11.83 12.22 -16.51
C ASP A 288 10.58 12.99 -16.03
N PHE A 289 9.78 12.35 -15.17
CA PHE A 289 8.69 12.98 -14.44
C PHE A 289 9.18 14.19 -13.63
N MET A 290 10.18 14.00 -12.77
CA MET A 290 10.74 15.08 -11.95
C MET A 290 11.31 16.22 -12.81
N GLN A 291 11.89 15.92 -13.97
CA GLN A 291 12.42 16.93 -14.90
C GLN A 291 11.33 17.83 -15.49
N ILE A 292 10.15 17.28 -15.80
CA ILE A 292 9.03 18.09 -16.32
C ILE A 292 8.52 19.07 -15.27
N HIS A 293 8.41 18.63 -14.01
CA HIS A 293 7.79 19.43 -12.96
C HIS A 293 8.75 20.34 -12.20
N LEU A 294 9.99 19.89 -11.93
CA LEU A 294 10.99 20.66 -11.17
C LEU A 294 12.15 21.19 -12.01
N GLY A 295 12.32 20.70 -13.25
CA GLY A 295 13.44 21.07 -14.11
C GLY A 295 14.80 20.56 -13.60
N GLU A 296 15.88 21.11 -14.17
CA GLU A 296 17.25 20.87 -13.73
C GLU A 296 17.80 22.13 -13.04
N LYS A 297 18.52 21.93 -11.94
CA LYS A 297 19.23 22.99 -11.20
C LYS A 297 20.63 22.49 -10.83
N PHE A 298 21.61 22.91 -11.63
CA PHE A 298 23.00 22.49 -11.47
C PHE A 298 23.60 22.93 -10.12
N GLY A 299 24.33 22.03 -9.48
CA GLY A 299 24.91 22.24 -8.16
C GLY A 299 26.11 21.35 -7.89
N ASP A 300 26.90 21.69 -6.88
CA ASP A 300 28.15 21.00 -6.60
C ASP A 300 27.90 19.62 -5.97
N LEU A 301 28.65 18.62 -6.45
CA LEU A 301 28.81 17.34 -5.77
C LEU A 301 30.13 17.39 -4.97
N VAL A 302 30.03 17.31 -3.65
CA VAL A 302 31.15 17.55 -2.71
C VAL A 302 31.50 16.27 -1.96
N ASP A 303 32.79 15.97 -1.84
CA ASP A 303 33.26 14.92 -0.95
C ASP A 303 33.05 15.34 0.50
N ALA A 304 32.22 14.59 1.22
CA ALA A 304 31.84 14.89 2.59
C ALA A 304 32.99 14.79 3.59
N VAL A 305 34.09 14.11 3.23
CA VAL A 305 35.29 13.96 4.07
C VAL A 305 36.30 15.08 3.79
N THR A 306 36.60 15.35 2.53
CA THR A 306 37.66 16.30 2.15
C THR A 306 37.17 17.71 1.88
N GLY A 307 35.86 17.89 1.62
CA GLY A 307 35.29 19.14 1.16
C GLY A 307 35.61 19.47 -0.30
N GLU A 308 36.33 18.61 -1.03
CA GLU A 308 36.64 18.84 -2.45
C GLU A 308 35.39 18.71 -3.31
N ILE A 309 35.25 19.60 -4.31
CA ILE A 309 34.23 19.45 -5.36
C ILE A 309 34.64 18.30 -6.28
N ILE A 310 33.94 17.17 -6.16
CA ILE A 310 34.18 15.94 -6.90
C ILE A 310 33.31 15.82 -8.15
N GLY A 311 32.36 16.72 -8.38
CA GLY A 311 31.43 16.64 -9.52
C GLY A 311 30.42 17.78 -9.56
N GLU A 312 29.47 17.67 -10.49
CA GLU A 312 28.32 18.58 -10.62
C GLU A 312 27.05 17.73 -10.85
N HIS A 313 26.02 17.96 -10.05
CA HIS A 313 24.73 17.27 -10.16
C HIS A 313 23.69 18.14 -10.88
N HIS A 314 22.63 17.53 -11.41
CA HIS A 314 21.58 18.25 -12.14
C HIS A 314 20.40 18.71 -11.26
N GLY A 315 20.42 18.40 -9.96
CA GLY A 315 19.41 18.87 -9.01
C GLY A 315 19.34 17.97 -7.79
N VAL A 316 19.15 18.56 -6.60
CA VAL A 316 19.09 17.80 -5.33
C VAL A 316 17.96 16.77 -5.28
N TRP A 317 16.86 17.02 -5.99
CA TRP A 317 15.70 16.11 -6.10
C TRP A 317 15.96 14.85 -6.93
N TYR A 318 17.07 14.77 -7.67
CA TYR A 318 17.48 13.55 -8.36
C TYR A 318 18.30 12.61 -7.50
N HIS A 319 18.57 13.01 -6.25
CA HIS A 319 19.44 12.29 -5.34
C HIS A 319 18.74 11.90 -4.04
N THR A 320 19.02 10.69 -3.56
CA THR A 320 18.48 10.16 -2.29
C THR A 320 19.64 9.75 -1.38
N ILE A 321 19.51 9.95 -0.08
CA ILE A 321 20.53 9.50 0.89
C ILE A 321 20.72 7.98 0.78
N GLY A 322 21.97 7.51 0.79
CA GLY A 322 22.34 6.11 0.56
C GLY A 322 22.35 5.69 -0.92
N GLN A 323 21.99 6.58 -1.85
CA GLN A 323 22.09 6.27 -3.28
C GLN A 323 23.55 6.00 -3.67
N ARG A 324 23.77 4.91 -4.39
CA ARG A 324 25.05 4.59 -5.07
C ARG A 324 24.94 4.70 -6.59
N LYS A 325 23.88 4.08 -7.15
CA LYS A 325 23.65 4.02 -8.59
C LYS A 325 23.20 5.38 -9.12
N GLY A 326 23.74 5.78 -10.27
CA GLY A 326 23.39 7.05 -10.91
C GLY A 326 24.24 8.25 -10.48
N ILE A 327 25.12 8.12 -9.48
CA ILE A 327 26.07 9.20 -9.11
C ILE A 327 27.24 9.27 -10.09
N GLY A 328 27.72 8.12 -10.55
CA GLY A 328 28.92 8.00 -11.39
C GLY A 328 29.04 9.00 -12.55
N PRO A 329 28.00 9.21 -13.36
CA PRO A 329 28.03 10.18 -14.47
C PRO A 329 28.27 11.64 -14.06
N TYR A 330 28.02 11.99 -12.80
CA TYR A 330 28.20 13.35 -12.27
C TYR A 330 29.59 13.58 -11.67
N LEU A 331 30.40 12.52 -11.51
CA LEU A 331 31.73 12.60 -10.90
C LEU A 331 32.81 12.99 -11.93
N LYS A 332 33.76 13.80 -11.48
CA LYS A 332 35.02 14.06 -12.20
C LYS A 332 35.84 12.76 -12.30
N PRO A 333 36.65 12.57 -13.37
CA PRO A 333 37.41 11.33 -13.58
C PRO A 333 38.29 10.91 -12.40
N LYS A 334 38.92 11.87 -11.70
CA LYS A 334 39.73 11.61 -10.49
C LYS A 334 38.89 10.97 -9.38
N ALA A 335 37.69 11.47 -9.15
CA ALA A 335 36.79 10.95 -8.11
C ALA A 335 36.20 9.59 -8.51
N THR A 336 35.85 9.39 -9.79
CA THR A 336 35.35 8.10 -10.30
C THR A 336 36.33 6.96 -10.02
N ALA A 337 37.65 7.22 -10.13
CA ALA A 337 38.69 6.23 -9.86
C ALA A 337 38.82 5.83 -8.37
N LEU A 338 38.26 6.62 -7.45
CA LEU A 338 38.32 6.40 -6.00
C LEU A 338 37.09 5.66 -5.44
N GLY A 339 36.13 5.29 -6.29
CA GLY A 339 34.81 4.79 -5.87
C GLY A 339 34.82 3.46 -5.09
N PRO A 340 33.63 2.95 -4.71
CA PRO A 340 32.28 3.47 -5.00
C PRO A 340 31.91 4.68 -4.11
N TRP A 341 31.07 5.59 -4.62
CA TRP A 341 30.55 6.76 -3.89
C TRP A 341 29.07 6.59 -3.53
N TYR A 342 28.68 7.12 -2.38
CA TYR A 342 27.31 7.12 -1.86
C TYR A 342 26.91 8.53 -1.43
N VAL A 343 25.67 8.95 -1.70
CA VAL A 343 25.13 10.20 -1.13
C VAL A 343 24.98 10.03 0.38
N VAL A 344 25.58 10.93 1.16
CA VAL A 344 25.53 10.93 2.63
C VAL A 344 24.70 12.07 3.20
N ALA A 345 24.64 13.19 2.48
CA ALA A 345 23.87 14.36 2.82
C ALA A 345 23.62 15.19 1.54
N LYS A 346 22.87 16.27 1.67
CA LYS A 346 22.68 17.31 0.67
C LYS A 346 22.60 18.64 1.44
N ASP A 347 22.50 19.77 0.77
CA ASP A 347 22.14 21.06 1.36
C ASP A 347 21.29 21.78 0.31
N PRO A 348 19.94 21.68 0.37
CA PRO A 348 19.06 22.26 -0.63
C PRO A 348 19.16 23.78 -0.70
N SER A 349 19.48 24.43 0.43
CA SER A 349 19.64 25.88 0.51
C SER A 349 20.82 26.37 -0.35
N LYS A 350 21.90 25.58 -0.38
CA LYS A 350 23.09 25.83 -1.21
C LYS A 350 23.08 25.07 -2.54
N ASN A 351 22.09 24.20 -2.76
CA ASN A 351 22.05 23.27 -3.89
C ASN A 351 23.32 22.40 -3.98
N ILE A 352 23.72 21.78 -2.87
CA ILE A 352 24.89 20.89 -2.79
C ILE A 352 24.42 19.46 -2.53
N VAL A 353 25.08 18.47 -3.11
CA VAL A 353 24.97 17.07 -2.71
C VAL A 353 26.32 16.62 -2.14
N TYR A 354 26.30 16.00 -0.96
CA TYR A 354 27.48 15.46 -0.31
C TYR A 354 27.54 13.96 -0.56
N ALA A 355 28.68 13.47 -1.02
CA ALA A 355 28.93 12.06 -1.22
C ALA A 355 30.21 11.60 -0.52
N SER A 356 30.30 10.31 -0.20
CA SER A 356 31.49 9.71 0.40
C SER A 356 31.77 8.35 -0.24
N ASN A 357 33.05 8.04 -0.48
CA ASN A 357 33.52 6.69 -0.82
C ASN A 357 33.90 5.85 0.40
N LYS A 358 33.72 6.41 1.59
CA LYS A 358 34.00 5.83 2.90
C LYS A 358 32.71 5.55 3.67
N TYR A 359 31.64 5.23 2.95
CA TYR A 359 30.27 5.16 3.47
C TYR A 359 30.05 4.17 4.62
N ASP A 360 30.90 3.16 4.69
CA ASP A 360 30.86 2.08 5.69
C ASP A 360 31.86 2.32 6.85
N GLU A 361 32.56 3.47 6.89
CA GLU A 361 33.39 3.83 8.04
C GLU A 361 32.51 4.23 9.24
N ASP A 362 32.96 3.89 10.46
CA ASP A 362 32.22 4.06 11.72
C ASP A 362 31.54 5.42 11.86
N VAL A 363 32.19 6.47 11.38
CA VAL A 363 31.69 7.84 11.48
C VAL A 363 30.38 8.06 10.71
N PHE A 364 30.20 7.40 9.58
CA PHE A 364 28.98 7.46 8.79
C PHE A 364 27.95 6.45 9.32
N VAL A 365 28.39 5.29 9.80
CA VAL A 365 27.51 4.28 10.41
C VAL A 365 26.84 4.84 11.67
N GLN A 366 27.61 5.42 12.59
CA GLN A 366 27.12 6.04 13.83
C GLN A 366 26.16 7.20 13.56
N SER A 367 26.38 7.97 12.49
CA SER A 367 25.44 9.04 12.15
C SER A 367 24.06 8.52 11.74
N ARG A 368 23.97 7.24 11.33
CA ARG A 368 22.76 6.56 10.83
C ARG A 368 22.10 5.63 11.84
N SER A 369 22.62 5.50 13.06
CA SER A 369 21.95 4.73 14.11
C SER A 369 20.76 5.49 14.68
N GLU A 370 20.94 6.78 15.00
CA GLU A 370 19.91 7.63 15.61
C GLU A 370 19.26 8.57 14.58
N PHE A 371 17.93 8.73 14.65
CA PHE A 371 17.22 9.71 13.80
C PHE A 371 15.89 10.17 14.38
N HIS A 372 15.50 11.39 14.01
CA HIS A 372 14.21 11.94 14.39
C HIS A 372 13.13 11.54 13.40
N VAL A 373 11.91 11.42 13.91
CA VAL A 373 10.72 11.17 13.13
C VAL A 373 9.71 12.27 13.39
N GLU A 374 9.04 12.68 12.34
CA GLU A 374 7.99 13.68 12.39
C GLU A 374 6.67 13.03 11.98
N SER A 375 5.56 13.65 12.41
CA SER A 375 4.21 13.20 12.05
C SER A 375 3.94 11.74 12.41
N LEU A 376 4.22 11.34 13.66
CA LEU A 376 3.84 10.03 14.16
C LEU A 376 2.34 9.78 13.95
N HIS A 377 2.04 8.61 13.39
CA HIS A 377 0.68 8.16 13.10
C HIS A 377 0.49 6.76 13.63
N TRP A 378 -0.47 6.61 14.55
CA TRP A 378 -0.91 5.32 15.07
C TRP A 378 -2.20 4.91 14.38
N ILE A 379 -2.23 3.72 13.79
CA ILE A 379 -3.40 3.21 13.05
C ILE A 379 -4.62 3.11 13.96
N SER A 380 -4.42 2.78 15.24
CA SER A 380 -5.44 2.76 16.31
C SER A 380 -6.04 4.14 16.62
N GLY A 381 -5.39 5.23 16.20
CA GLY A 381 -5.72 6.61 16.56
C GLY A 381 -5.28 7.01 17.97
N LYS A 382 -4.62 6.10 18.72
CA LYS A 382 -4.10 6.36 20.06
C LYS A 382 -2.72 5.73 20.21
N GLU A 383 -1.84 6.44 20.92
CA GLU A 383 -0.54 5.92 21.28
C GLU A 383 -0.69 4.58 22.06
N PRO A 384 0.07 3.52 21.69
CA PRO A 384 -0.06 2.20 22.30
C PRO A 384 0.67 2.11 23.64
N THR A 385 0.26 2.93 24.62
CA THR A 385 0.95 3.08 25.92
C THR A 385 1.13 1.79 26.72
N HIS A 386 0.33 0.76 26.46
CA HIS A 386 0.50 -0.59 27.02
C HIS A 386 1.80 -1.29 26.59
N LEU A 387 2.46 -0.79 25.54
CA LEU A 387 3.75 -1.30 25.03
C LEU A 387 4.95 -0.52 25.60
N LEU A 388 4.73 0.49 26.45
CA LEU A 388 5.81 1.25 27.07
C LEU A 388 6.59 0.36 28.04
N ASP A 389 7.92 0.43 27.96
CA ASP A 389 8.80 -0.13 28.97
C ASP A 389 8.87 0.77 30.22
N THR A 390 9.60 0.31 31.24
CA THR A 390 9.74 1.03 32.52
C THR A 390 10.44 2.39 32.38
N ASN A 391 11.09 2.66 31.24
CA ASN A 391 11.79 3.90 30.96
C ASN A 391 10.96 4.84 30.07
N GLY A 392 9.69 4.50 29.78
CA GLY A 392 8.83 5.30 28.91
C GLY A 392 9.23 5.20 27.44
N SER A 393 9.82 4.09 27.00
CA SER A 393 10.20 3.85 25.61
C SER A 393 9.53 2.60 25.04
N TYR A 394 9.42 2.52 23.72
CA TYR A 394 8.88 1.38 23.00
C TYR A 394 10.01 0.56 22.38
N ARG A 395 10.02 -0.76 22.61
CA ARG A 395 10.90 -1.69 21.88
C ARG A 395 10.10 -2.35 20.76
N LEU A 396 10.45 -2.01 19.52
CA LEU A 396 9.63 -2.34 18.35
C LEU A 396 10.47 -2.93 17.22
N ILE A 397 9.79 -3.63 16.31
CA ILE A 397 10.33 -4.02 15.02
C ILE A 397 10.07 -2.89 14.03
N LEU A 398 11.07 -2.50 13.27
CA LEU A 398 11.08 -1.34 12.40
C LEU A 398 11.31 -1.73 10.94
N LYS A 399 10.68 -0.97 10.05
CA LYS A 399 10.92 -1.03 8.61
C LYS A 399 11.02 0.39 8.07
N ILE A 400 12.21 0.76 7.61
CA ILE A 400 12.56 2.10 7.10
C ILE A 400 12.49 2.19 5.57
N ARG A 401 12.36 1.04 4.90
CA ARG A 401 12.15 0.94 3.45
C ARG A 401 11.39 -0.34 3.12
N HIS A 402 10.67 -0.34 2.00
CA HIS A 402 10.02 -1.56 1.53
C HIS A 402 11.07 -2.63 1.17
N GLY A 403 10.86 -3.84 1.69
CA GLY A 403 11.72 -5.00 1.46
C GLY A 403 11.55 -6.07 2.55
N PRO A 404 12.31 -7.16 2.48
CA PRO A 404 12.21 -8.25 3.45
C PRO A 404 12.95 -7.99 4.77
N LYS A 405 13.88 -7.03 4.79
CA LYS A 405 14.69 -6.70 5.97
C LYS A 405 13.84 -6.00 7.03
N LEU A 406 14.06 -6.37 8.28
CA LEU A 406 13.50 -5.75 9.48
C LEU A 406 14.67 -5.39 10.40
N ALA A 407 14.48 -4.36 11.21
CA ALA A 407 15.41 -4.00 12.27
C ALA A 407 14.69 -3.96 13.61
N GLY A 408 15.40 -4.19 14.72
CA GLY A 408 14.90 -3.80 16.03
C GLY A 408 15.19 -2.31 16.25
N GLY A 409 14.43 -1.66 17.12
CA GLY A 409 14.76 -0.31 17.55
C GLY A 409 13.96 0.13 18.78
N THR A 410 14.35 1.30 19.29
CA THR A 410 13.72 1.91 20.46
C THR A 410 13.12 3.25 20.06
N LEU A 411 11.83 3.44 20.37
CA LEU A 411 11.14 4.71 20.15
C LEU A 411 10.91 5.39 21.50
N THR A 412 11.35 6.63 21.61
CA THR A 412 11.19 7.45 22.81
C THR A 412 10.47 8.74 22.42
N VAL A 413 9.21 8.87 22.80
CA VAL A 413 8.42 10.07 22.50
C VAL A 413 8.95 11.23 23.38
N LEU A 414 9.31 12.34 22.76
CA LEU A 414 9.87 13.51 23.46
C LEU A 414 8.76 14.54 23.73
N GLU A 415 8.77 15.18 24.91
CA GLU A 415 7.72 16.12 25.34
C GLU A 415 7.77 17.50 24.63
N GLU A 416 8.89 17.87 23.99
CA GLU A 416 8.99 19.08 23.16
C GLU A 416 8.90 18.72 21.67
N GLU A 417 8.23 19.56 20.88
CA GLU A 417 7.95 19.40 19.44
C GLU A 417 9.15 18.85 18.64
N ASP A 418 9.25 17.52 18.58
CA ASP A 418 9.71 16.68 17.48
C ASP A 418 10.12 15.31 18.04
N ASP A 419 9.35 14.28 17.70
CA ASP A 419 9.52 12.91 18.16
C ASP A 419 10.94 12.40 17.83
N GLY A 420 11.77 12.22 18.84
CA GLY A 420 13.08 11.59 18.71
C GLY A 420 12.92 10.07 18.59
N ILE A 421 13.71 9.42 17.74
CA ILE A 421 13.87 7.98 17.80
C ILE A 421 15.33 7.66 18.11
N ASP A 422 15.57 7.08 19.30
CA ASP A 422 16.87 6.47 19.61
C ASP A 422 16.89 5.03 19.10
N ASN A 423 17.32 4.89 17.86
CA ASN A 423 17.34 3.62 17.19
C ASN A 423 18.71 2.95 17.27
N ASP A 424 18.71 1.66 17.57
CA ASP A 424 19.86 0.78 17.38
C ASP A 424 19.71 0.08 16.01
N ILE A 425 19.75 0.88 14.93
CA ILE A 425 19.68 0.35 13.55
C ILE A 425 21.03 0.55 12.85
N GLU A 426 21.63 -0.56 12.40
CA GLU A 426 22.67 -0.53 11.37
C GLU A 426 22.03 -0.45 9.97
N ASP A 427 21.67 0.75 9.49
CA ASP A 427 21.11 0.94 8.14
C ASP A 427 22.09 1.55 7.12
N GLU A 428 21.85 1.18 5.86
CA GLU A 428 22.56 1.64 4.67
C GLU A 428 22.14 3.05 4.19
N GLY A 429 21.26 3.80 4.87
CA GLY A 429 20.93 5.20 4.54
C GLY A 429 19.52 5.65 4.90
N LEU A 430 19.40 6.58 5.84
CA LEU A 430 18.12 7.16 6.25
C LEU A 430 17.75 8.34 5.34
N ALA A 431 16.70 8.17 4.54
CA ALA A 431 16.24 9.18 3.60
C ALA A 431 15.11 10.03 4.21
N PRO A 432 15.33 11.33 4.48
CA PRO A 432 14.27 12.23 4.95
C PRO A 432 13.09 12.25 4.00
N GLY A 433 11.86 12.29 4.53
CA GLY A 433 10.62 12.17 3.76
C GLY A 433 10.17 10.74 3.46
N GLN A 434 11.03 9.72 3.64
CA GLN A 434 10.60 8.32 3.69
C GLN A 434 9.94 8.01 5.03
N TYR A 435 9.30 6.85 5.12
CA TYR A 435 8.62 6.42 6.34
C TYR A 435 9.41 5.36 7.08
N VAL A 436 9.46 5.48 8.40
CA VAL A 436 9.66 4.33 9.29
C VAL A 436 8.29 3.79 9.69
N VAL A 437 8.16 2.47 9.69
CA VAL A 437 6.94 1.75 10.07
C VAL A 437 7.24 0.86 11.25
N PHE A 438 6.33 0.92 12.24
CA PHE A 438 6.44 0.25 13.53
C PHE A 438 5.61 -1.02 13.55
N TYR A 439 6.23 -2.10 14.02
CA TYR A 439 5.61 -3.40 14.17
C TYR A 439 5.85 -3.99 15.56
N THR A 440 4.90 -4.77 16.03
CA THR A 440 5.11 -5.68 17.16
C THR A 440 5.88 -6.93 16.73
N GLU A 441 6.39 -7.71 17.69
CA GLU A 441 7.02 -9.01 17.42
C GLU A 441 6.05 -9.98 16.71
N ASP A 442 4.75 -9.88 17.00
CA ASP A 442 3.67 -10.66 16.38
C ASP A 442 3.23 -10.12 15.00
N ALA A 443 4.04 -9.25 14.40
CA ALA A 443 3.86 -8.69 13.06
C ALA A 443 2.62 -7.77 12.89
N GLU A 444 2.06 -7.24 13.98
CA GLU A 444 1.05 -6.18 13.92
C GLU A 444 1.72 -4.87 13.50
N CYS A 445 1.20 -4.21 12.47
CA CYS A 445 1.60 -2.86 12.08
C CYS A 445 0.86 -1.86 12.97
N LEU A 446 1.61 -1.15 13.80
CA LEU A 446 1.06 -0.15 14.72
C LEU A 446 0.83 1.20 14.02
N GLY A 447 1.58 1.46 12.95
CA GLY A 447 1.61 2.73 12.24
C GLY A 447 3.02 3.12 11.84
N GLY A 448 3.29 4.41 11.71
CA GLY A 448 4.59 4.89 11.25
C GLY A 448 4.75 6.39 11.42
N GLY A 449 5.89 6.90 10.95
CA GLY A 449 6.16 8.33 10.88
C GLY A 449 7.17 8.63 9.78
N ILE A 450 7.35 9.92 9.50
CA ILE A 450 8.22 10.41 8.44
C ILE A 450 9.62 10.62 9.00
N ILE A 451 10.65 10.12 8.34
CA ILE A 451 12.05 10.35 8.71
C ILE A 451 12.35 11.84 8.52
N SER A 452 12.79 12.51 9.59
CA SER A 452 13.03 13.95 9.61
C SER A 452 14.35 14.33 8.92
N GLU A 453 14.44 15.59 8.49
CA GLU A 453 15.65 16.17 7.95
C GLU A 453 16.73 16.48 9.00
N ARG A 454 16.40 16.45 10.29
CA ARG A 454 17.37 16.66 11.37
C ARG A 454 18.57 15.72 11.28
N HIS A 455 18.37 14.50 10.78
CA HIS A 455 19.41 13.47 10.62
C HIS A 455 20.65 13.97 9.85
N TRP A 456 20.45 14.57 8.68
CA TRP A 456 21.54 15.06 7.82
C TRP A 456 21.88 16.53 8.12
N ALA A 457 20.98 17.32 8.72
CA ALA A 457 21.34 18.62 9.28
C ALA A 457 22.41 18.48 10.38
N ARG A 458 22.27 17.49 11.27
CA ARG A 458 23.30 17.12 12.26
C ARG A 458 24.61 16.75 11.58
N PHE A 459 24.55 15.93 10.53
CA PHE A 459 25.72 15.60 9.72
C PHE A 459 26.45 16.85 9.16
N LEU A 460 25.70 17.82 8.61
CA LEU A 460 26.26 19.06 8.08
C LEU A 460 26.90 19.94 9.16
N LEU A 461 26.31 20.00 10.35
CA LEU A 461 26.86 20.74 11.49
C LEU A 461 28.16 20.11 11.98
N ASP A 462 28.18 18.78 12.11
CA ASP A 462 29.36 18.03 12.53
C ASP A 462 30.51 18.17 11.53
N THR A 463 30.23 18.09 10.23
CA THR A 463 31.25 18.30 9.19
C THR A 463 31.80 19.74 9.16
N GLN A 464 30.95 20.76 9.33
CA GLN A 464 31.40 22.15 9.44
C GLN A 464 32.25 22.40 10.69
N SER A 465 31.93 21.76 11.82
CA SER A 465 32.74 21.86 13.03
C SER A 465 34.15 21.27 12.83
N ARG A 466 34.26 20.10 12.17
CA ARG A 466 35.54 19.44 11.86
C ARG A 466 36.40 20.23 10.90
N ALA A 467 35.80 20.87 9.89
CA ALA A 467 36.51 21.77 8.98
C ALA A 467 37.14 22.95 9.73
N LYS A 468 36.39 23.58 10.65
CA LYS A 468 36.89 24.72 11.47
C LYS A 468 38.01 24.32 12.43
N THR A 469 37.97 23.13 13.02
CA THR A 469 39.04 22.65 13.90
C THR A 469 40.32 22.34 13.14
N THR A 470 40.21 21.97 11.86
CA THR A 470 41.36 21.70 10.99
C THR A 470 42.02 23.00 10.53
N GLU A 471 41.24 24.05 10.23
CA GLU A 471 41.76 25.40 9.92
C GLU A 471 42.42 26.10 11.12
N GLN A 472 42.07 25.76 12.36
CA GLN A 472 42.74 26.30 13.56
C GLN A 472 44.03 25.57 13.94
N CYS A 473 44.31 24.42 13.33
CA CYS A 473 45.50 23.61 13.57
C CYS A 473 46.56 23.72 12.45
N ILE A 474 46.29 24.52 11.40
CA ILE A 474 47.22 24.89 10.33
C ILE A 474 47.66 26.33 10.58
#